data_AF-A0A1J5IB13-F1
#
_entry.id   AF-A0A1J5IB13-F1
#
_cell.length_a   1.000
_cell.length_b   1.000
_cell.length_c   1.000
_cell.angle_alpha   90.00
_cell.angle_beta   90.00
_cell.angle_gamma   90.00
#
_symmetry.space_group_name_H-M   'P 1'
#
loop_
_entity.id
_entity.type
_entity.pdbx_description
1 polymer ?
#
loop_
_entity_poly.entity_id
_entity_poly.type
_entity_poly.pdbx_seq_one_letter_code
_entity_poly.pdbx_strand_id
1 'polypeptide(L)' 'MSFKLIESAQKRWKRLKGYKLLADVIQGVVFKDGEKVEQNSDQIGSAA' A
#
# COMPACT_ATOMS: atom_id res chain seq x y z
N MET A 1 -8.93 -2.01 -30.02
CA MET A 1 -8.78 -0.69 -29.36
C MET A 1 -7.85 -0.78 -28.14
N SER A 2 -6.61 -1.24 -28.33
CA SER A 2 -5.69 -1.54 -27.20
C SER A 2 -4.65 -0.44 -26.96
N PHE A 3 -4.44 0.43 -27.95
CA PHE A 3 -3.45 1.51 -27.92
C PHE A 3 -3.72 2.55 -26.81
N LYS A 4 -4.99 2.98 -26.67
CA LYS A 4 -5.38 3.97 -25.64
C LYS A 4 -5.25 3.45 -24.21
N LEU A 5 -5.41 2.14 -24.01
CA LEU A 5 -5.21 1.50 -22.70
C LEU A 5 -3.73 1.51 -22.32
N ILE A 6 -2.85 1.16 -23.25
CA ILE A 6 -1.39 1.18 -23.05
C ILE A 6 -0.88 2.61 -22.80
N GLU A 7 -1.36 3.59 -23.57
CA GLU A 7 -1.03 5.01 -23.39
C GLU A 7 -1.44 5.52 -21.99
N SER A 8 -2.59 5.07 -21.48
CA SER A 8 -3.09 5.44 -20.15
C SER A 8 -2.29 4.78 -19.02
N ALA A 9 -1.86 3.53 -19.20
CA ALA A 9 -1.00 2.84 -18.25
C ALA A 9 0.38 3.50 -18.12
N GLN A 10 1.00 3.88 -19.25
CA GLN A 10 2.29 4.58 -19.27
C GLN A 10 2.27 5.88 -18.45
N LYS A 11 1.18 6.66 -18.53
CA LYS A 11 1.04 7.91 -17.77
C LYS A 11 0.86 7.70 -16.25
N ARG A 12 0.37 6.53 -15.84
CA ARG A 12 0.04 6.21 -14.44
C ARG A 12 1.09 5.38 -13.72
N TRP A 13 1.99 4.72 -14.43
CA TRP A 13 3.09 3.96 -13.82
C TRP A 13 4.04 4.88 -13.07
N LYS A 14 3.94 4.88 -11.75
CA LYS A 14 4.93 5.47 -10.86
C LYS A 14 5.85 4.37 -10.35
N ARG A 15 7.17 4.58 -10.47
CA ARG A 15 8.14 3.71 -9.80
C ARG A 15 7.94 3.82 -8.30
N LEU A 16 7.60 2.70 -7.66
CA LEU A 16 7.50 2.62 -6.21
C LEU A 16 8.91 2.76 -5.60
N LYS A 17 9.18 3.89 -4.94
CA LYS A 17 10.44 4.13 -4.21
C LYS A 17 10.33 3.60 -2.76
N GLY A 18 9.87 2.35 -2.62
CA GLY A 18 9.51 1.74 -1.33
C GLY A 18 10.67 1.29 -0.44
N TYR A 19 11.92 1.51 -0.85
CA TYR A 19 13.11 1.04 -0.11
C TYR A 19 13.23 1.60 1.32
N LYS A 20 12.62 2.76 1.60
CA LYS A 20 12.60 3.35 2.95
C LYS A 20 11.71 2.60 3.93
N LEU A 21 10.67 1.93 3.42
CA LEU A 21 9.66 1.21 4.21
C LEU A 21 9.96 -0.30 4.29
N LEU A 22 11.07 -0.72 3.69
CA LEU A 22 11.51 -2.12 3.61
C LEU A 22 11.88 -2.67 4.99
N ALA A 23 12.42 -1.82 5.87
CA ALA A 23 12.67 -2.16 7.27
C ALA A 23 11.38 -2.53 8.01
N ASP A 24 10.28 -1.82 7.74
CA ASP A 24 8.99 -2.05 8.40
C ASP A 24 8.33 -3.36 7.93
N VAL A 25 8.54 -3.73 6.66
CA VAL A 25 8.10 -5.03 6.13
C VAL A 25 8.83 -6.17 6.85
N ILE A 26 10.14 -6.03 7.08
CA ILE A 26 10.95 -7.00 7.82
C ILE A 26 10.49 -7.10 9.28
N GLN A 27 10.08 -5.98 9.88
CA GLN A 27 9.52 -5.94 11.23
C GLN A 27 8.11 -6.51 11.34
N GLY A 28 7.47 -6.88 10.22
CA GLY A 28 6.13 -7.47 10.20
C GLY A 28 4.98 -6.46 10.19
N VAL A 29 5.24 -5.20 9.85
CA VAL A 29 4.18 -4.18 9.68
C VAL A 29 3.32 -4.53 8.48
N VAL A 30 2.00 -4.46 8.63
CA VAL A 30 1.05 -4.77 7.56
C VAL A 30 0.94 -3.58 6.60
N PHE A 31 1.14 -3.85 5.32
CA PHE A 31 0.90 -2.89 4.24
C PHE A 31 -0.32 -3.32 3.43
N LYS A 32 -1.20 -2.37 3.11
CA LYS A 32 -2.33 -2.58 2.20
C LYS A 32 -2.23 -1.57 1.06
N ASP A 33 -2.24 -2.07 -0.18
CA ASP A 33 -2.13 -1.25 -1.40
C ASP A 33 -0.90 -0.32 -1.45
N GLY A 34 0.16 -0.66 -0.71
CA GLY A 34 1.41 0.12 -0.62
C GLY A 34 1.44 1.18 0.49
N GLU A 35 0.40 1.28 1.30
CA GLU A 35 0.33 2.16 2.47
C GLU A 35 0.45 1.34 3.76
N LYS A 36 1.18 1.88 4.75
CA LYS A 36 1.24 1.29 6.09
C LYS A 36 -0.14 1.34 6.70
N VAL A 37 -0.63 0.19 7.16
CA VAL A 37 -1.85 0.15 7.97
C VAL A 37 -1.42 0.48 9.40
N GLU A 38 -1.66 1.71 9.85
CA GLU A 38 -1.59 2.01 11.28
C GLU A 38 -2.76 1.27 11.93
N GLN A 39 -2.47 0.21 12.68
CA GLN A 39 -3.44 -0.43 13.56
C GLN A 39 -3.79 0.59 14.65
N ASN A 40 -4.74 1.48 14.37
CA ASN A 40 -5.47 2.12 15.44
C ASN A 40 -6.16 1.02 16.22
N SER A 41 -5.70 0.88 17.46
CA SER A 41 -6.26 0.12 18.55
C SER A 41 -7.65 0.64 18.93
N ASP A 42 -8.60 0.71 18.00
CA ASP A 42 -9.91 1.33 18.19
C ASP A 42 -11.09 0.36 18.02
N GLN A 43 -10.86 -0.96 18.14
CA GLN A 43 -11.96 -1.91 18.32
C GLN A 43 -11.56 -3.18 19.09
N ILE A 44 -10.73 -3.04 20.13
CA ILE A 44 -10.71 -3.98 21.26
C ILE A 44 -11.49 -3.30 22.40
N GLY A 45 -12.82 -3.33 22.33
CA GLY A 45 -13.63 -2.61 23.31
C GLY A 45 -15.13 -2.59 23.00
N SER A 46 -15.77 -3.75 22.89
CA SER A 46 -17.19 -3.92 23.26
C SER A 46 -17.53 -5.41 23.35
N ALA A 47 -16.92 -6.08 24.32
CA ALA A 47 -17.50 -7.28 24.92
C ALA A 47 -18.16 -6.85 26.23
N ALA A 48 -19.49 -6.81 26.24
CA ALA A 48 -20.35 -6.87 27.42
C ALA A 48 -21.68 -7.49 27.00
#